data_AF-A0A2V8EV50-F1
#
_entry.id   AF-A0A2V8EV50-F1
#
_cell.length_a   1.000
_cell.length_b   1.000
_cell.length_c   1.000
_cell.angle_alpha   90.00
_cell.angle_beta   90.00
_cell.angle_gamma   90.00
#
_symmetry.space_group_name_H-M   'P 1'
#
loop_
_entity.id
_entity.type
_entity.pdbx_description
1 polymer ?
#
loop_
_entity_poly.entity_id
_entity_poly.type
_entity_poly.pdbx_seq_one_letter_code
_entity_poly.pdbx_strand_id
1 'polypeptide(L)'
;MQEQGAWPTIGARTNIFRPRLMYRNVTTISSAFRVSGVVTAEGREAPRPALGYDPAARSSTLFVNTALIHYRPSAAIELAFGREQLPTGVNVPDLAAYTKSRNRLGYYDAPTQLKLFWSAKRYHITPFVYAPGGNEPTGEHESGGGSLAEVDLIGNQRLIGGMTILRGTAANGDRRTVGAYARLGFGQWGILAEHDVTDRTRTAPTVAAFRQTASFAQLFWAIREWLVASGIGVKTVQ
;
A
#
# COMPACT_ATOMS: atom_id res chain seq x y z
N MET A 1 20.54 7.28 5.01
CA MET A 1 20.96 7.59 3.63
C MET A 1 20.94 6.27 2.87
N GLN A 2 19.91 6.03 2.07
CA GLN A 2 19.73 4.78 1.33
C GLN A 2 20.39 4.95 -0.05
N GLU A 3 21.42 4.16 -0.36
CA GLU A 3 22.09 4.22 -1.66
C GLU A 3 21.19 3.65 -2.76
N GLN A 4 20.78 4.51 -3.69
CA GLN A 4 20.19 4.12 -4.96
C GLN A 4 21.32 3.83 -5.96
N GLY A 5 21.71 2.57 -6.09
CA GLY A 5 22.68 2.14 -7.10
C GLY A 5 22.00 1.78 -8.42
N ALA A 6 22.59 2.18 -9.55
CA ALA A 6 22.23 1.64 -10.86
C ALA A 6 22.64 0.16 -10.94
N TRP A 7 21.75 -0.71 -11.40
CA TRP A 7 22.04 -2.13 -11.62
C TRP A 7 22.30 -2.43 -13.11
N PRO A 8 23.18 -3.40 -13.43
CA PRO A 8 23.32 -3.90 -14.78
C PRO A 8 22.07 -4.65 -15.20
N THR A 9 21.66 -4.46 -16.44
CA THR A 9 20.62 -5.22 -17.12
C THR A 9 21.05 -6.70 -17.23
N ILE A 10 20.13 -7.60 -16.86
CA ILE A 10 20.11 -9.02 -17.25
C ILE A 10 21.25 -9.87 -16.66
N GLY A 11 20.96 -10.44 -15.49
CA GLY A 11 21.78 -11.47 -14.85
C GLY A 11 21.21 -11.87 -13.48
N ALA A 12 19.89 -11.97 -13.37
CA ALA A 12 19.24 -12.29 -12.11
C ALA A 12 19.50 -13.76 -11.76
N ARG A 13 20.51 -14.00 -10.92
CA ARG A 13 20.48 -15.21 -10.07
C ARG A 13 19.18 -15.11 -9.26
N THR A 14 18.24 -16.00 -9.52
CA THR A 14 17.07 -16.23 -8.69
C THR A 14 17.58 -16.73 -7.34
N ASN A 15 17.92 -15.82 -6.43
CA ASN A 15 18.21 -16.18 -5.06
C ASN A 15 16.96 -16.81 -4.45
N ILE A 16 17.02 -18.11 -4.22
CA ILE A 16 15.92 -18.95 -3.71
C ILE A 16 15.55 -18.56 -2.27
N PHE A 17 16.44 -17.87 -1.57
CA PHE A 17 16.28 -17.50 -0.17
C PHE A 17 16.22 -15.99 0.03
N ARG A 18 15.07 -15.49 0.50
CA ARG A 18 14.81 -14.07 0.78
C ARG A 18 14.36 -13.90 2.24
N PRO A 19 15.29 -13.80 3.21
CA PRO A 19 14.91 -13.72 4.62
C PRO A 19 14.27 -12.36 4.92
N ARG A 20 13.06 -12.40 5.49
CA ARG A 20 12.33 -11.25 6.03
C ARG A 20 11.92 -11.55 7.46
N LEU A 21 12.20 -10.62 8.37
CA LEU A 21 11.70 -10.61 9.74
C LEU A 21 10.66 -9.50 9.87
N MET A 22 9.53 -9.78 10.51
CA MET A 22 8.51 -8.79 10.82
C MET A 22 8.15 -8.88 12.30
N TYR A 23 8.33 -7.80 13.03
CA TYR A 23 7.81 -7.63 14.38
C TYR A 23 6.56 -6.75 14.31
N ARG A 24 5.46 -7.21 14.92
CA ARG A 24 4.20 -6.46 15.02
C ARG A 24 3.77 -6.42 16.48
N ASN A 25 3.48 -5.22 16.97
CA ASN A 25 2.91 -5.00 18.29
C ASN A 25 1.66 -4.12 18.19
N VAL A 26 0.67 -4.45 19.03
CA VAL A 26 -0.49 -3.61 19.29
C VAL A 26 -0.68 -3.57 20.80
N THR A 27 -0.63 -2.37 21.37
CA THR A 27 -0.83 -2.16 22.80
C THR A 27 -2.08 -1.30 23.00
N THR A 28 -3.07 -1.85 23.68
CA THR A 28 -4.30 -1.11 24.05
C THR A 28 -4.06 -0.48 25.42
N ILE A 29 -4.05 0.86 25.47
CA ILE A 29 -3.82 1.62 26.71
C ILE A 29 -5.15 1.81 27.44
N SER A 30 -6.22 2.05 26.69
CA SER A 30 -7.58 2.16 27.22
C SER A 30 -8.60 1.78 26.15
N SER A 31 -9.90 1.84 26.47
CA SER A 31 -10.97 1.65 25.48
C SER A 31 -10.91 2.63 24.31
N ALA A 32 -10.35 3.82 24.54
CA ALA A 32 -10.23 4.90 23.55
C ALA A 32 -8.84 5.01 22.93
N PHE A 33 -7.77 4.50 23.55
CA PHE A 33 -6.40 4.69 23.07
C PHE A 33 -5.67 3.39 22.80
N ARG A 34 -5.03 3.32 21.63
CA ARG A 34 -4.19 2.20 21.21
C ARG A 34 -2.95 2.71 20.49
N VAL A 35 -1.84 2.01 20.68
CA VAL A 35 -0.61 2.22 19.94
C VAL A 35 -0.33 0.96 19.12
N SER A 36 0.09 1.13 17.87
CA SER A 36 0.50 0.01 17.03
C SER A 36 1.82 0.29 16.32
N GLY A 37 2.60 -0.78 16.16
CA GLY A 37 3.92 -0.72 15.55
C GLY A 37 4.20 -1.96 14.70
N VAL A 38 4.79 -1.74 13.52
CA VAL A 38 5.31 -2.79 12.66
C VAL A 38 6.71 -2.41 12.22
N VAL A 39 7.66 -3.30 12.49
CA VAL A 39 9.05 -3.17 12.07
C VAL A 39 9.40 -4.36 11.20
N THR A 40 9.91 -4.10 10.00
CA THR A 40 10.37 -5.13 9.07
C THR A 40 11.86 -5.01 8.86
N ALA A 41 12.56 -6.14 8.89
CA ALA A 41 13.95 -6.25 8.46
C ALA A 41 14.06 -7.26 7.33
N GLU A 42 14.95 -7.00 6.39
CA GLU A 42 15.13 -7.80 5.18
C GLU A 42 16.63 -7.88 4.86
N GLY A 43 17.07 -9.07 4.42
CA GLY A 43 18.46 -9.30 4.05
C GLY A 43 18.83 -8.72 2.69
N ARG A 44 20.13 -8.45 2.50
CA ARG A 44 20.76 -7.97 1.24
C ARG A 44 20.38 -8.79 0.02
N GLU A 45 20.18 -10.09 0.22
CA GLU A 45 19.86 -11.08 -0.80
C GLU A 45 18.38 -11.10 -1.21
N ALA A 46 17.56 -10.16 -0.70
CA ALA A 46 16.18 -9.96 -1.15
C ALA A 46 16.01 -8.70 -2.02
N PRO A 47 16.83 -8.48 -3.08
CA PRO A 47 16.68 -7.30 -3.94
C PRO A 47 15.30 -7.30 -4.58
N ARG A 48 14.78 -6.10 -4.82
CA ARG A 48 13.45 -5.91 -5.43
C ARG A 48 13.60 -5.71 -6.94
N PRO A 49 12.63 -6.17 -7.74
CA PRO A 49 12.64 -5.92 -9.18
C PRO A 49 12.76 -4.42 -9.45
N ALA A 50 13.68 -4.04 -10.34
CA ALA A 50 13.69 -2.69 -10.89
C ALA A 50 12.49 -2.57 -11.84
N LEU A 51 11.63 -1.59 -11.59
CA LEU A 51 10.55 -1.23 -12.50
C LEU A 51 10.95 0.10 -13.17
N GLY A 52 10.50 0.34 -14.40
CA GLY A 52 10.85 1.55 -15.14
C GLY A 52 10.51 2.87 -14.42
N TYR A 53 9.61 2.82 -13.43
CA TYR A 53 9.16 3.95 -12.60
C TYR A 53 9.56 3.83 -11.11
N ASP A 54 10.23 2.73 -10.72
CA ASP A 54 10.64 2.45 -9.34
C ASP A 54 12.00 1.73 -9.37
N PRO A 55 13.11 2.45 -9.12
CA PRO A 55 14.44 1.86 -9.18
C PRO A 55 14.57 0.75 -8.12
N ALA A 56 15.35 -0.30 -8.42
CA ALA A 56 15.57 -1.37 -7.47
C ALA A 56 16.17 -0.84 -6.15
N ALA A 57 15.45 -1.00 -5.05
CA ALA A 57 15.95 -0.70 -3.72
C ALA A 57 16.73 -1.90 -3.15
N ARG A 58 17.95 -1.64 -2.66
CA ARG A 58 18.70 -2.63 -1.85
C ARG A 58 18.07 -2.71 -0.47
N SER A 59 17.66 -3.91 -0.07
CA SER A 59 17.15 -4.16 1.26
C SER A 59 18.28 -4.63 2.16
N SER A 60 18.73 -3.81 3.09
CA SER A 60 19.79 -4.20 4.04
C SER A 60 19.62 -3.53 5.39
N THR A 61 18.38 -3.16 5.72
CA THR A 61 18.08 -2.22 6.79
C THR A 61 16.78 -2.58 7.48
N LEU A 62 16.74 -2.28 8.78
CA LEU A 62 15.52 -2.24 9.57
C LEU A 62 14.65 -1.07 9.10
N PHE A 63 13.37 -1.30 8.87
CA PHE A 63 12.42 -0.29 8.43
C PHE A 63 11.17 -0.32 9.31
N VAL A 64 10.70 0.86 9.71
CA VAL A 64 9.45 1.01 10.48
C VAL A 64 8.31 1.21 9.48
N ASN A 65 7.53 0.17 9.24
CA ASN A 65 6.40 0.19 8.32
C ASN A 65 5.21 0.93 8.93
N THR A 66 5.01 0.74 10.24
CA THR A 66 3.86 1.28 10.96
C THR A 66 4.32 1.77 12.33
N ALA A 67 3.89 2.97 12.69
CA ALA A 67 3.99 3.53 14.03
C ALA A 67 2.82 4.49 14.20
N LEU A 68 1.75 4.04 14.85
CA LEU A 68 0.48 4.77 14.93
C LEU A 68 0.00 4.92 16.37
N ILE A 69 -0.57 6.08 16.64
CA ILE A 69 -1.44 6.34 17.78
C ILE A 69 -2.87 6.35 17.26
N HIS A 70 -3.74 5.60 17.91
CA HIS A 70 -5.16 5.49 17.60
C HIS A 70 -5.99 6.10 18.74
N TYR A 71 -6.97 6.90 18.37
CA TYR A 71 -7.98 7.46 19.25
C TYR A 71 -9.37 7.06 18.77
N ARG A 72 -10.10 6.28 19.55
CA ARG A 72 -11.41 5.72 19.24
C ARG A 72 -12.48 6.31 20.17
N PRO A 73 -13.07 7.46 19.82
CA PRO A 73 -14.14 8.06 20.63
C PRO A 73 -15.44 7.23 20.61
N SER A 74 -15.67 6.41 19.58
CA SER A 74 -16.87 5.57 19.50
C SER A 74 -16.63 4.29 18.70
N ALA A 75 -17.61 3.39 18.68
CA ALA A 75 -17.53 2.19 17.85
C ALA A 75 -17.42 2.50 16.35
N ALA A 76 -17.97 3.64 15.92
CA ALA A 76 -18.09 4.06 14.52
C ALA A 76 -16.94 4.97 14.05
N ILE A 77 -16.18 5.57 14.96
CA ILE A 77 -15.18 6.59 14.65
C ILE A 77 -13.85 6.22 15.31
N GLU A 78 -12.79 6.19 14.52
CA GLU A 78 -11.40 6.08 15.00
C GLU A 78 -10.51 7.07 14.24
N LEU A 79 -9.66 7.80 14.95
CA LEU A 79 -8.61 8.62 14.37
C LEU A 79 -7.28 7.90 14.54
N ALA A 80 -6.44 7.90 13.53
CA ALA A 80 -5.08 7.39 13.63
C ALA A 80 -4.08 8.39 13.08
N PHE A 81 -2.99 8.56 13.81
CA PHE A 81 -1.90 9.46 13.46
C PHE A 81 -0.56 8.75 13.57
N GLY A 82 0.31 8.96 12.58
CA GLY A 82 1.68 8.48 12.60
C GLY A 82 2.11 7.95 11.24
N ARG A 83 3.01 6.97 11.22
CA ARG A 83 3.59 6.42 9.99
C ARG A 83 2.88 5.15 9.61
N GLU A 84 2.42 5.05 8.37
CA GLU A 84 1.88 3.81 7.80
C GLU A 84 1.79 3.95 6.28
N GLN A 85 1.57 2.86 5.56
CA GLN A 85 1.11 2.88 4.18
C GLN A 85 -0.22 3.63 4.05
N LEU A 86 -0.39 4.36 2.95
CA LEU A 86 -1.64 5.05 2.65
C LEU A 86 -2.79 4.03 2.49
N PRO A 87 -4.03 4.38 2.88
CA PRO A 87 -5.20 3.55 2.62
C PRO A 87 -5.30 3.20 1.13
N THR A 88 -5.38 1.90 0.84
CA THR A 88 -5.51 1.34 -0.52
C THR A 88 -6.51 0.18 -0.52
N GLY A 89 -6.98 -0.24 -1.71
CA GLY A 89 -8.14 -1.11 -1.88
C GLY A 89 -8.04 -2.50 -1.27
N VAL A 90 -7.79 -3.53 -2.09
CA VAL A 90 -7.67 -4.92 -1.61
C VAL A 90 -6.54 -5.07 -0.59
N ASN A 91 -5.53 -4.22 -0.70
CA ASN A 91 -4.38 -4.17 0.20
C ASN A 91 -3.69 -5.54 0.34
N VAL A 92 -3.24 -6.06 -0.81
CA VAL A 92 -2.56 -7.35 -0.91
C VAL A 92 -1.23 -7.30 -0.15
N PRO A 93 -0.99 -8.18 0.83
CA PRO A 93 0.22 -8.17 1.65
C PRO A 93 1.46 -8.65 0.88
N ASP A 94 1.26 -9.46 -0.16
CA ASP A 94 2.33 -9.83 -1.08
C ASP A 94 2.53 -8.76 -2.15
N LEU A 95 3.58 -8.00 -1.93
CA LEU A 95 3.95 -6.85 -2.72
C LEU A 95 4.74 -7.23 -3.99
N ALA A 96 5.05 -8.52 -4.19
CA ALA A 96 5.47 -9.06 -5.48
C ALA A 96 4.28 -9.39 -6.40
N ALA A 97 3.08 -9.55 -5.81
CA ALA A 97 1.88 -9.96 -6.53
C ALA A 97 1.03 -8.79 -7.03
N TYR A 98 1.25 -7.56 -6.57
CA TYR A 98 0.58 -6.38 -7.13
C TYR A 98 1.48 -5.16 -7.19
N THR A 99 1.69 -4.65 -8.40
CA THR A 99 2.65 -3.58 -8.66
C THR A 99 1.95 -2.34 -9.17
N LYS A 100 1.59 -1.44 -8.24
CA LYS A 100 1.11 -0.10 -8.54
C LYS A 100 2.08 0.98 -8.07
N SER A 101 2.11 2.10 -8.78
CA SER A 101 2.91 3.27 -8.44
C SER A 101 2.40 3.94 -7.15
N ARG A 102 3.09 3.69 -6.04
CA ARG A 102 2.83 4.31 -4.72
C ARG A 102 3.47 5.70 -4.66
N ASN A 103 4.57 5.92 -3.96
CA ASN A 103 5.38 7.15 -4.06
C ASN A 103 6.51 7.02 -5.09
N ARG A 104 7.39 8.02 -5.13
CA ARG A 104 8.52 8.14 -6.07
C ARG A 104 9.78 7.37 -5.65
N LEU A 105 9.69 6.62 -4.55
CA LEU A 105 10.68 5.64 -4.09
C LEU A 105 10.16 4.19 -4.10
N GLY A 106 8.91 4.01 -4.52
CA GLY A 106 8.23 2.74 -4.35
C GLY A 106 8.14 2.26 -2.90
N TYR A 107 7.66 1.03 -2.82
CA TYR A 107 7.59 0.07 -1.70
C TYR A 107 7.66 0.51 -0.21
N TYR A 108 8.63 1.34 0.20
CA TYR A 108 8.85 1.78 1.60
C TYR A 108 8.14 3.09 1.95
N ASP A 109 7.07 3.40 1.22
CA ASP A 109 6.25 4.56 1.47
C ASP A 109 5.39 4.36 2.73
N ALA A 110 5.96 4.72 3.87
CA ALA A 110 5.24 4.93 5.12
C ALA A 110 5.29 6.44 5.43
N PRO A 111 4.50 7.26 4.69
CA PRO A 111 4.41 8.68 4.97
C PRO A 111 3.81 8.90 6.36
N THR A 112 4.06 10.08 6.90
CA THR A 112 3.38 10.51 8.12
C THR A 112 1.98 10.93 7.74
N GLN A 113 0.96 10.33 8.33
CA GLN A 113 -0.43 10.56 7.96
C GLN A 113 -1.32 10.77 9.19
N LEU A 114 -2.41 11.50 8.95
CA LEU A 114 -3.58 11.57 9.81
C LEU A 114 -4.75 11.01 9.02
N LYS A 115 -5.48 10.08 9.61
CA LYS A 115 -6.66 9.47 9.01
C LYS A 115 -7.79 9.32 10.00
N LEU A 116 -8.99 9.39 9.47
CA LEU A 116 -10.24 9.10 10.17
C LEU A 116 -10.81 7.83 9.58
N PHE A 117 -11.16 6.86 10.39
CA PHE A 117 -11.96 5.71 10.04
C PHE A 117 -13.39 5.98 10.49
N TRP A 118 -14.30 6.09 9.54
CA TRP A 118 -15.72 6.25 9.80
C TRP A 118 -16.48 5.04 9.28
N SER A 119 -17.08 4.29 10.20
CA SER A 119 -17.84 3.08 9.91
C SER A 119 -19.32 3.26 10.24
N ALA A 120 -20.17 2.85 9.31
CA ALA A 120 -21.60 2.70 9.52
C ALA A 120 -22.02 1.26 9.19
N LYS A 121 -23.32 0.95 9.28
CA LYS A 121 -23.84 -0.42 9.11
C LYS A 121 -23.41 -1.09 7.80
N ARG A 122 -23.29 -0.32 6.70
CA ARG A 122 -22.98 -0.84 5.36
C ARG A 122 -21.82 -0.15 4.67
N TYR A 123 -21.23 0.90 5.25
CA TYR A 123 -20.14 1.61 4.59
C TYR A 123 -19.02 1.93 5.56
N HIS A 124 -17.83 2.05 5.01
CA HIS A 124 -16.64 2.47 5.72
C HIS A 124 -15.88 3.47 4.87
N ILE A 125 -15.55 4.63 5.44
CA ILE A 125 -14.87 5.72 4.76
C ILE A 125 -13.63 6.08 5.56
N THR A 126 -12.50 6.16 4.88
CA THR A 126 -11.20 6.56 5.44
C THR A 126 -10.63 7.75 4.69
N PRO A 127 -11.05 9.00 4.98
CA PRO A 127 -10.32 10.16 4.52
C PRO A 127 -8.98 10.26 5.24
N PHE A 128 -7.96 10.71 4.52
CA PHE A 128 -6.61 10.87 5.05
C PHE A 128 -5.88 12.04 4.41
N VAL A 129 -4.93 12.58 5.17
CA VAL A 129 -3.90 13.51 4.68
C VAL A 129 -2.54 12.97 5.09
N TYR A 130 -1.52 13.27 4.29
CA TYR A 130 -0.18 12.80 4.54
C TYR A 130 0.88 13.83 4.18
N ALA A 131 2.00 13.71 4.85
CA ALA A 131 3.23 14.45 4.64
C ALA A 131 4.37 13.45 4.37
N PRO A 132 5.51 13.92 3.84
CA PRO A 132 6.62 13.07 3.48
C PRO A 132 7.10 12.20 4.66
N GLY A 133 7.62 11.01 4.35
CA GLY A 133 8.20 10.11 5.33
C GLY A 133 9.62 10.52 5.77
N GLY A 134 10.27 11.42 5.03
CA GLY A 134 11.65 11.87 5.26
C GLY A 134 12.72 10.92 4.71
N ASN A 135 12.31 9.88 3.96
CA ASN A 135 13.21 8.95 3.30
C ASN A 135 13.40 9.29 1.82
N GLU A 136 12.57 10.20 1.30
CA GLU A 136 12.52 10.59 -0.11
C GLU A 136 13.73 11.48 -0.49
N PRO A 137 14.28 11.36 -1.72
CA PRO A 137 15.28 12.29 -2.22
C PRO A 137 14.74 13.72 -2.31
N THR A 138 15.66 14.69 -2.35
CA THR A 138 15.33 16.09 -2.56
C THR A 138 14.45 16.26 -3.81
N GLY A 139 13.34 16.99 -3.66
CA GLY A 139 12.34 17.23 -4.71
C GLY A 139 11.27 16.15 -4.86
N GLU A 140 11.43 15.02 -4.17
CA GLU A 140 10.49 13.88 -4.19
C GLU A 140 9.66 13.73 -2.92
N HIS A 141 9.88 14.61 -1.94
CA HIS A 141 9.05 14.75 -0.74
C HIS A 141 7.60 15.09 -1.12
N GLU A 142 6.73 14.09 -1.10
CA GLU A 142 5.32 14.21 -1.49
C GLU A 142 4.42 14.38 -0.27
N SER A 143 3.54 15.37 -0.33
CA SER A 143 2.43 15.55 0.60
C SER A 143 1.11 15.55 -0.15
N GLY A 144 0.02 15.24 0.54
CA GLY A 144 -1.25 15.12 -0.14
C GLY A 144 -2.37 14.60 0.74
N GLY A 145 -3.39 14.08 0.09
CA GLY A 145 -4.52 13.48 0.76
C GLY A 145 -5.39 12.67 -0.18
N GLY A 146 -6.36 12.00 0.41
CA GLY A 146 -7.22 11.08 -0.32
C GLY A 146 -8.33 10.54 0.56
N SER A 147 -9.05 9.60 -0.01
CA SER A 147 -10.07 8.85 0.72
C SER A 147 -10.18 7.45 0.15
N LEU A 148 -10.40 6.48 1.04
CA LEU A 148 -10.92 5.16 0.70
C LEU A 148 -12.38 5.13 1.13
N ALA A 149 -13.27 4.66 0.27
CA ALA A 149 -14.67 4.43 0.62
C ALA A 149 -15.07 3.03 0.17
N GLU A 150 -15.75 2.30 1.04
CA GLU A 150 -16.28 0.98 0.74
C GLU A 150 -17.70 0.80 1.24
N VAL A 151 -18.42 -0.08 0.55
CA VAL A 151 -19.80 -0.41 0.83
C VAL A 151 -20.01 -1.92 0.75
N ASP A 152 -20.66 -2.48 1.76
CA ASP A 152 -21.25 -3.81 1.72
C ASP A 152 -22.50 -3.77 0.83
N LEU A 153 -22.32 -4.20 -0.42
CA LEU A 153 -23.29 -4.04 -1.49
C LEU A 153 -24.57 -4.86 -1.27
N ILE A 154 -24.48 -5.94 -0.49
CA ILE A 154 -25.61 -6.86 -0.24
C ILE A 154 -25.96 -7.00 1.24
N GLY A 155 -25.24 -6.32 2.14
CA GLY A 155 -25.58 -6.21 3.55
C GLY A 155 -25.26 -7.44 4.40
N ASN A 156 -24.41 -8.34 3.92
CA ASN A 156 -23.99 -9.55 4.61
C ASN A 156 -22.46 -9.74 4.63
N GLN A 157 -21.71 -8.68 4.29
CA GLN A 157 -20.25 -8.60 4.25
C GLN A 157 -19.59 -9.55 3.24
N ARG A 158 -20.36 -10.22 2.38
CA ARG A 158 -19.82 -11.12 1.35
C ARG A 158 -19.43 -10.40 0.07
N LEU A 159 -20.05 -9.27 -0.26
CA LEU A 159 -19.70 -8.48 -1.43
C LEU A 159 -19.45 -7.04 -1.00
N ILE A 160 -18.18 -6.66 -1.01
CA ILE A 160 -17.73 -5.30 -0.69
C ILE A 160 -17.15 -4.67 -1.94
N GLY A 161 -17.72 -3.56 -2.37
CA GLY A 161 -17.16 -2.70 -3.40
C GLY A 161 -16.56 -1.46 -2.77
N GLY A 162 -15.47 -0.96 -3.33
CA GLY A 162 -14.86 0.26 -2.84
C GLY A 162 -14.06 1.02 -3.89
N MET A 163 -13.69 2.24 -3.52
CA MET A 163 -12.93 3.15 -4.33
C MET A 163 -11.90 3.89 -3.48
N THR A 164 -10.75 4.15 -4.06
CA THR A 164 -9.68 4.95 -3.49
C THR A 164 -9.37 6.11 -4.41
N ILE A 165 -9.30 7.31 -3.85
CA ILE A 165 -8.81 8.50 -4.55
C ILE A 165 -7.63 9.07 -3.78
N LEU A 166 -6.64 9.57 -4.49
CA LEU A 166 -5.46 10.20 -3.92
C LEU A 166 -4.97 11.33 -4.82
N ARG A 167 -4.55 12.42 -4.19
CA ARG A 167 -3.77 13.48 -4.82
C ARG A 167 -2.55 13.78 -3.95
N GLY A 168 -1.38 13.78 -4.57
CA GLY A 168 -0.11 14.16 -3.96
C GLY A 168 0.63 15.20 -4.80
N THR A 169 1.40 16.05 -4.14
CA THR A 169 2.21 17.10 -4.74
C THR A 169 3.61 17.05 -4.14
N ALA A 170 4.61 17.26 -4.98
CA ALA A 170 6.01 17.39 -4.62
C ALA A 170 6.69 18.38 -5.57
N ALA A 171 7.91 18.83 -5.26
CA ALA A 171 8.59 19.82 -6.10
C ALA A 171 8.82 19.33 -7.56
N ASN A 172 9.10 18.03 -7.74
CA ASN A 172 9.34 17.45 -9.07
C ASN A 172 8.06 16.96 -9.79
N GLY A 173 6.87 17.36 -9.32
CA GLY A 173 5.58 17.15 -10.01
C GLY A 173 4.43 16.72 -9.08
N ASP A 174 3.35 16.19 -9.66
CA ASP A 174 2.17 15.71 -8.94
C ASP A 174 1.87 14.23 -9.19
N ARG A 175 1.06 13.64 -8.30
CA ARG A 175 0.46 12.31 -8.43
C ARG A 175 -1.05 12.42 -8.24
N ARG A 176 -1.80 11.72 -9.10
CA ARG A 176 -3.23 11.49 -8.93
C ARG A 176 -3.50 10.01 -9.13
N THR A 177 -4.23 9.39 -8.21
CA THR A 177 -4.62 7.99 -8.33
C THR A 177 -6.11 7.86 -8.07
N VAL A 178 -6.76 7.07 -8.92
CA VAL A 178 -8.13 6.59 -8.72
C VAL A 178 -8.08 5.08 -8.86
N GLY A 179 -8.61 4.38 -7.87
CA GLY A 179 -8.68 2.92 -7.89
C GLY A 179 -10.05 2.44 -7.46
N ALA A 180 -10.53 1.38 -8.09
CA ALA A 180 -11.73 0.67 -7.68
C ALA A 180 -11.38 -0.76 -7.30
N TYR A 181 -12.06 -1.31 -6.31
CA TYR A 181 -11.84 -2.67 -5.86
C TYR A 181 -13.12 -3.37 -5.46
N ALA A 182 -13.07 -4.69 -5.50
CA ALA A 182 -14.14 -5.56 -5.03
C ALA A 182 -13.56 -6.74 -4.24
N ARG A 183 -14.28 -7.13 -3.20
CA ARG A 183 -14.03 -8.35 -2.42
C ARG A 183 -15.33 -9.14 -2.38
N LEU A 184 -15.29 -10.35 -2.92
CA LEU A 184 -16.41 -11.27 -2.94
C LEU A 184 -16.02 -12.55 -2.18
N GLY A 185 -16.85 -13.00 -1.25
CA GLY A 185 -16.68 -14.24 -0.49
C GLY A 185 -17.92 -15.13 -0.57
N PHE A 186 -17.74 -16.42 -0.86
CA PHE A 186 -18.82 -17.40 -0.91
C PHE A 186 -18.35 -18.76 -0.40
N GLY A 187 -18.70 -19.07 0.85
CA GLY A 187 -18.24 -20.29 1.51
C GLY A 187 -16.72 -20.29 1.68
N GLN A 188 -16.05 -21.29 1.13
CA GLN A 188 -14.59 -21.41 1.15
C GLN A 188 -13.89 -20.64 0.02
N TRP A 189 -14.63 -20.03 -0.90
CA TRP A 189 -14.06 -19.33 -2.05
C TRP A 189 -14.14 -17.83 -1.86
N GLY A 190 -13.21 -17.12 -2.50
CA GLY A 190 -13.31 -15.68 -2.63
C GLY A 190 -12.57 -15.14 -3.85
N ILE A 191 -13.00 -13.94 -4.25
CA ILE A 191 -12.44 -13.17 -5.34
C ILE A 191 -12.05 -11.80 -4.79
N LEU A 192 -10.83 -11.39 -5.09
CA LEU A 192 -10.34 -10.04 -4.87
C LEU A 192 -10.04 -9.43 -6.23
N ALA A 193 -10.46 -8.20 -6.47
CA ALA A 193 -10.15 -7.48 -7.69
C ALA A 193 -9.84 -6.03 -7.36
N GLU A 194 -8.82 -5.46 -8.01
CA GLU A 194 -8.44 -4.05 -7.90
C GLU A 194 -8.02 -3.54 -9.27
N HIS A 195 -8.39 -2.31 -9.59
CA HIS A 195 -7.93 -1.60 -10.77
C HIS A 195 -7.61 -0.16 -10.39
N ASP A 196 -6.37 0.26 -10.58
CA ASP A 196 -5.88 1.62 -10.32
C ASP A 196 -5.44 2.30 -11.63
N VAL A 197 -5.81 3.56 -11.77
CA VAL A 197 -5.23 4.50 -12.75
C VAL A 197 -4.46 5.55 -11.98
N THR A 198 -3.18 5.70 -12.32
CA THR A 198 -2.28 6.67 -11.68
C THR A 198 -1.67 7.59 -12.73
N ASP A 199 -1.95 8.88 -12.61
CA ASP A 199 -1.31 9.93 -13.41
C ASP A 199 -0.18 10.57 -12.63
N ARG A 200 0.99 10.70 -13.26
CA ARG A 200 2.12 11.48 -12.72
C ARG A 200 2.54 12.56 -13.68
N THR A 201 2.56 13.79 -13.19
CA THR A 201 3.20 14.91 -13.89
C THR A 201 4.64 15.04 -13.42
N ARG A 202 5.51 15.55 -14.29
CA ARG A 202 6.92 15.76 -13.99
C ARG A 202 7.32 17.16 -14.43
N THR A 203 8.03 17.86 -13.56
CA THR A 203 8.63 19.17 -13.83
C THR A 203 10.15 19.07 -14.04
N ALA A 204 10.76 17.92 -13.74
CA ALA A 204 12.19 17.68 -13.92
C ALA A 204 12.53 17.18 -15.34
N PRO A 205 13.65 17.62 -15.94
CA PRO A 205 13.98 17.41 -17.36
C PRO A 205 14.31 15.97 -17.77
N THR A 206 14.57 15.06 -16.83
CA THR A 206 15.08 13.70 -17.11
C THR A 206 14.05 12.58 -16.97
N VAL A 207 12.83 12.88 -16.53
CA VAL A 207 11.78 11.85 -16.32
C VAL A 207 10.47 12.33 -16.93
N ALA A 208 9.92 11.57 -17.87
CA ALA A 208 8.65 11.90 -18.52
C ALA A 208 7.45 11.76 -17.56
N ALA A 209 6.45 12.61 -17.76
CA ALA A 209 5.11 12.35 -17.24
C ALA A 209 4.58 11.02 -17.79
N PHE A 210 3.80 10.29 -16.99
CA PHE A 210 3.24 9.02 -17.43
C PHE A 210 1.88 8.75 -16.78
N ARG A 211 1.10 7.93 -17.46
CA ARG A 211 -0.13 7.34 -16.94
C ARG A 211 0.12 5.84 -16.76
N GLN A 212 -0.17 5.32 -15.58
CA GLN A 212 -0.14 3.90 -15.31
C GLN A 212 -1.54 3.37 -15.10
N THR A 213 -1.82 2.21 -15.67
CA THR A 213 -2.95 1.37 -15.29
C THR A 213 -2.43 0.09 -14.65
N ALA A 214 -2.95 -0.26 -13.48
CA ALA A 214 -2.59 -1.48 -12.76
C ALA A 214 -3.87 -2.23 -12.40
N SER A 215 -3.92 -3.51 -12.73
CA SER A 215 -5.04 -4.40 -12.43
C SER A 215 -4.54 -5.62 -11.69
N PHE A 216 -5.33 -6.06 -10.71
CA PHE A 216 -5.12 -7.25 -9.92
C PHE A 216 -6.43 -8.02 -9.83
N ALA A 217 -6.32 -9.34 -9.94
CA ALA A 217 -7.38 -10.26 -9.60
C ALA A 217 -6.79 -11.48 -8.91
N GLN A 218 -7.42 -11.92 -7.82
CA GLN A 218 -7.08 -13.15 -7.13
C GLN A 218 -8.35 -13.95 -6.90
N LEU A 219 -8.36 -15.18 -7.40
CA LEU A 219 -9.31 -16.20 -6.99
C LEU A 219 -8.62 -17.06 -5.93
N PHE A 220 -9.27 -17.27 -4.78
CA PHE A 220 -8.73 -18.13 -3.73
C PHE A 220 -9.76 -19.11 -3.20
N TRP A 221 -9.25 -20.24 -2.72
CA TRP A 221 -10.00 -21.30 -2.06
C TRP A 221 -9.33 -21.63 -0.72
N ALA A 222 -10.03 -21.35 0.37
CA ALA A 222 -9.64 -21.73 1.73
C ALA A 222 -10.01 -23.19 1.98
N ILE A 223 -9.08 -24.09 1.63
CA ILE A 223 -9.22 -25.55 1.84
C ILE A 223 -9.36 -25.84 3.34
N ARG A 224 -8.56 -25.13 4.15
CA ARG A 224 -8.62 -25.09 5.61
C ARG A 224 -8.32 -23.67 6.07
N GLU A 225 -8.58 -23.36 7.33
CA GLU A 225 -8.27 -22.05 7.92
C GLU A 225 -6.79 -21.66 7.80
N TRP A 226 -5.90 -22.66 7.74
CA TRP A 226 -4.45 -22.50 7.61
C TRP A 226 -3.91 -22.79 6.20
N LEU A 227 -4.77 -23.21 5.25
CA LEU A 227 -4.35 -23.58 3.89
C LEU A 227 -5.24 -22.92 2.83
N VAL A 228 -4.63 -22.03 2.05
CA VAL A 228 -5.29 -21.32 0.95
C VAL A 228 -4.59 -21.65 -0.36
N ALA A 229 -5.34 -22.14 -1.33
CA ALA A 229 -4.92 -22.19 -2.73
C ALA A 229 -5.38 -20.91 -3.43
N SER A 230 -4.55 -20.32 -4.29
CA SER A 230 -4.94 -19.12 -5.03
C SER A 230 -4.31 -19.02 -6.41
N GLY A 231 -5.06 -18.44 -7.34
CA GLY A 231 -4.57 -18.02 -8.65
C GLY A 231 -4.59 -16.49 -8.72
N ILE A 232 -3.47 -15.89 -9.12
CA ILE A 232 -3.30 -14.44 -9.15
C ILE A 232 -3.02 -14.01 -10.59
N GLY A 233 -3.77 -13.01 -11.05
CA GLY A 233 -3.56 -12.31 -12.31
C GLY A 233 -3.23 -10.85 -12.07
N VAL A 234 -2.19 -10.37 -12.76
CA VAL A 234 -1.71 -8.99 -12.63
C VAL A 234 -1.47 -8.43 -14.02
N LYS A 235 -1.88 -7.17 -14.25
CA LYS A 235 -1.57 -6.46 -15.47
C LYS A 235 -1.21 -5.02 -15.16
N THR A 236 -0.05 -4.58 -15.63
CA THR A 236 0.39 -3.19 -15.51
C THR A 236 0.77 -2.66 -16.88
N VAL A 237 0.23 -1.50 -17.26
CA VAL A 237 0.52 -0.82 -18.54
C VAL A 237 0.91 0.63 -18.23
N GLN A 238 1.94 1.12 -18.91
CA GLN A 238 2.46 2.48 -18.84
C GLN A 238 2.45 3.11 -20.23
#